data_AF-X1CUU0-F1
#
_entry.id   AF-X1CUU0-F1
#
_cell.length_a   1.000
_cell.length_b   1.000
_cell.length_c   1.000
_cell.angle_alpha   90.00
_cell.angle_beta   90.00
_cell.angle_gamma   90.00
#
_symmetry.space_group_name_H-M   'P 1'
#
loop_
_entity.id
_entity.type
_entity.pdbx_description
1 polymer ?
#
loop_
_entity_poly.entity_id
_entity_poly.type
_entity_poly.pdbx_seq_one_letter_code
_entity_poly.pdbx_strand_id
1 'polypeptide(L)'
;MSIENLLLVLSTSITGTLVAIGGVITFIYAIRRKNRLIFLFSAMWLMYAVFWFMDGAAHYFYSIPLMALSIIPQLIGVPCI
;
A
#
# COMPACT_ATOMS: atom_id res chain seq x y z
N MET A 1 -8.00 -12.03 19.44
CA MET A 1 -8.31 -11.06 18.38
C MET A 1 -9.64 -10.39 18.73
N SER A 2 -9.69 -9.08 18.96
CA SER A 2 -10.99 -8.38 19.14
C SER A 2 -11.71 -8.26 17.79
N ILE A 3 -13.04 -8.06 17.82
CA ILE A 3 -13.83 -7.79 16.61
C ILE A 3 -13.31 -6.55 15.88
N GLU A 4 -12.88 -5.53 16.62
CA GLU A 4 -12.28 -4.29 16.10
C GLU A 4 -11.00 -4.58 15.32
N ASN A 5 -10.10 -5.41 15.85
CA ASN A 5 -8.87 -5.79 15.14
C ASN A 5 -9.17 -6.58 13.87
N LEU A 6 -10.19 -7.45 13.89
CA LEU A 6 -10.58 -8.21 12.71
C LEU A 6 -11.10 -7.29 11.60
N LEU A 7 -11.93 -6.30 11.97
CA LEU A 7 -12.43 -5.29 11.03
C LEU A 7 -11.28 -4.43 10.45
N LEU A 8 -10.29 -4.08 11.28
CA LEU A 8 -9.09 -3.36 10.84
C LEU A 8 -8.24 -4.19 9.87
N VAL A 9 -8.02 -5.47 10.15
CA VAL A 9 -7.29 -6.36 9.23
C VAL A 9 -8.02 -6.48 7.89
N LEU A 10 -9.34 -6.63 7.91
CA LEU A 10 -10.13 -6.73 6.68
C LEU A 10 -10.09 -5.43 5.87
N SER A 11 -10.32 -4.28 6.50
CA SER A 11 -10.35 -2.99 5.81
C SER A 11 -8.99 -2.61 5.22
N THR A 12 -7.91 -2.83 5.96
CA THR A 12 -6.53 -2.58 5.49
C THR A 12 -6.16 -3.54 4.36
N SER A 13 -6.53 -4.82 4.44
CA SER A 13 -6.28 -5.80 3.37
C SER A 13 -7.06 -5.50 2.09
N ILE A 14 -8.34 -5.11 2.21
CA ILE A 14 -9.15 -4.68 1.07
C ILE A 14 -8.53 -3.44 0.42
N THR A 15 -8.15 -2.46 1.24
CA THR A 15 -7.53 -1.23 0.76
C THR A 15 -6.20 -1.52 0.06
N GLY A 16 -5.33 -2.32 0.65
CA GLY A 16 -4.06 -2.74 0.04
C GLY A 16 -4.26 -3.46 -1.29
N THR A 17 -5.29 -4.30 -1.41
CA THR A 17 -5.64 -4.99 -2.66
C THR A 17 -6.10 -4.02 -3.74
N LEU A 18 -7.01 -3.10 -3.42
CA LEU A 18 -7.51 -2.10 -4.39
C LEU A 18 -6.39 -1.17 -4.87
N VAL A 19 -5.54 -0.73 -3.95
CA VAL A 19 -4.38 0.11 -4.22
C VAL A 19 -3.35 -0.64 -5.08
N ALA A 20 -3.10 -1.93 -4.81
CA ALA A 20 -2.23 -2.76 -5.63
C ALA A 20 -2.77 -2.91 -7.07
N ILE A 21 -4.08 -3.17 -7.23
CA ILE A 21 -4.73 -3.24 -8.54
C ILE A 21 -4.57 -1.90 -9.29
N GLY A 22 -4.83 -0.78 -8.63
CA GLY A 22 -4.63 0.55 -9.20
C GLY A 22 -3.18 0.82 -9.63
N GLY A 23 -2.21 0.43 -8.79
CA GLY A 23 -0.78 0.51 -9.09
C GLY A 23 -0.38 -0.33 -10.29
N VAL A 24 -0.86 -1.57 -10.40
CA VAL A 24 -0.59 -2.46 -11.54
C VAL A 24 -1.19 -1.90 -12.83
N ILE A 25 -2.43 -1.42 -12.80
CA ILE A 25 -3.08 -0.85 -14.00
C ILE A 25 -2.32 0.39 -14.47
N THR A 26 -1.97 1.29 -13.56
CA THR A 26 -1.23 2.52 -13.89
C THR A 26 0.18 2.21 -14.39
N PHE A 27 0.84 1.18 -13.86
CA PHE A 27 2.14 0.70 -14.33
C PHE A 27 2.07 0.17 -15.77
N ILE A 28 1.09 -0.68 -16.07
CA ILE A 28 0.85 -1.19 -17.44
C ILE A 28 0.58 -0.02 -18.39
N TYR A 29 -0.21 0.95 -17.96
CA TYR A 29 -0.50 2.15 -18.75
C TYR A 29 0.76 3.00 -18.98
N ALA A 30 1.60 3.18 -17.97
CA ALA A 30 2.86 3.91 -18.06
C ALA A 30 3.83 3.29 -19.07
N ILE A 31 3.97 1.96 -19.06
CA ILE A 31 4.80 1.22 -20.02
C ILE A 31 4.29 1.45 -21.45
N ARG A 32 2.99 1.31 -21.68
CA ARG A 32 2.39 1.49 -23.01
C ARG A 32 2.57 2.90 -23.55
N ARG A 33 2.48 3.92 -22.69
CA ARG A 33 2.61 5.34 -23.08
C ARG A 33 4.05 5.86 -23.02
N LYS A 34 5.01 5.06 -22.53
CA LYS A 34 6.39 5.47 -22.22
C LYS A 34 6.45 6.76 -21.38
N ASN A 35 5.47 6.97 -20.50
CA ASN A 35 5.36 8.18 -19.70
C ASN A 35 5.99 7.96 -18.31
N ARG A 36 7.10 8.67 -18.05
CA ARG A 36 7.86 8.56 -16.79
C ARG A 36 7.06 9.05 -15.58
N LEU A 37 6.20 10.06 -15.73
CA LEU A 37 5.39 10.57 -14.62
C LEU A 37 4.37 9.53 -14.14
N ILE A 38 3.72 8.84 -15.08
CA ILE A 38 2.75 7.79 -14.77
C ILE A 38 3.46 6.59 -14.14
N PHE A 39 4.69 6.31 -14.57
CA PHE A 39 5.50 5.25 -13.95
C PHE A 39 5.80 5.57 -12.48
N LEU A 40 6.23 6.79 -12.17
CA LEU A 40 6.46 7.25 -10.79
C LEU A 40 5.16 7.19 -9.96
N PHE A 41 4.05 7.63 -10.53
CA PHE A 41 2.74 7.53 -9.90
C PHE A 41 2.38 6.07 -9.60
N SER A 42 2.60 5.16 -10.54
CA SER A 42 2.33 3.72 -10.34
C SER A 42 3.19 3.10 -9.24
N ALA A 43 4.46 3.52 -9.12
CA ALA A 43 5.35 3.09 -8.05
C ALA A 43 4.86 3.59 -6.68
N MET A 44 4.39 4.83 -6.60
CA MET A 44 3.74 5.36 -5.39
C MET A 44 2.54 4.50 -4.97
N TRP A 45 1.62 4.18 -5.89
CA TRP A 45 0.48 3.30 -5.59
C TRP A 45 0.93 1.95 -5.04
N LEU A 46 1.94 1.32 -5.63
CA LEU A 46 2.46 0.05 -5.14
C LEU A 46 3.08 0.17 -3.74
N MET A 47 3.78 1.26 -3.43
CA MET A 47 4.31 1.50 -2.08
C MET A 47 3.20 1.72 -1.04
N TYR A 48 2.10 2.39 -1.42
CA TYR A 48 0.91 2.46 -0.58
C TYR A 48 0.26 1.09 -0.35
N ALA A 49 0.25 0.20 -1.35
CA ALA A 49 -0.25 -1.15 -1.16
C ALA A 49 0.57 -1.91 -0.11
N VAL A 50 1.90 -1.78 -0.16
CA VAL A 50 2.82 -2.37 0.82
C VAL A 50 2.54 -1.83 2.23
N PHE A 51 2.34 -0.51 2.38
CA PHE A 51 1.92 0.08 3.66
C PHE A 51 0.67 -0.61 4.21
N TRP A 52 -0.40 -0.69 3.42
CA TRP A 52 -1.67 -1.26 3.87
C TRP A 52 -1.58 -2.75 4.24
N PHE A 53 -0.78 -3.53 3.51
CA PHE A 53 -0.55 -4.94 3.86
C PHE A 53 0.28 -5.09 5.13
N MET A 54 1.30 -4.24 5.32
CA MET A 54 2.10 -4.25 6.56
C MET A 54 1.28 -3.81 7.77
N ASP A 55 0.40 -2.83 7.60
CA ASP A 55 -0.52 -2.35 8.63
C ASP A 55 -1.55 -3.44 9.01
N GLY A 56 -2.14 -4.10 8.02
CA GLY A 56 -3.00 -5.26 8.24
C GLY A 56 -2.28 -6.41 8.96
N ALA A 57 -1.03 -6.70 8.58
CA ALA A 57 -0.21 -7.69 9.28
C ALA A 57 0.08 -7.25 10.73
N ALA A 58 0.35 -5.96 10.98
CA ALA A 58 0.58 -5.42 12.31
C ALA A 58 -0.63 -5.63 13.23
N HIS A 59 -1.84 -5.40 12.72
CA HIS A 59 -3.08 -5.64 13.45
C HIS A 59 -3.39 -7.13 13.67
N TYR A 60 -3.01 -8.00 12.75
CA TYR A 60 -3.16 -9.45 12.88
C TYR A 60 -2.22 -10.03 13.96
N PHE A 61 -0.94 -9.66 13.93
CA PHE A 61 0.07 -10.13 14.87
C PHE A 61 0.15 -9.31 16.16
N TYR A 62 -0.62 -8.21 16.25
CA TYR A 62 -0.61 -7.26 17.36
C TYR A 62 0.80 -6.73 17.68
N SER A 63 1.53 -6.35 16.63
CA SER A 63 2.95 -6.00 16.69
C SER A 63 3.17 -4.50 16.46
N ILE A 64 3.44 -3.77 17.54
CA ILE A 64 3.80 -2.34 17.51
C ILE A 64 5.02 -2.06 16.61
N PRO A 65 6.09 -2.88 16.63
CA PRO A 65 7.20 -2.70 15.70
C PRO A 65 6.80 -2.79 14.23
N LEU A 66 5.91 -3.72 13.87
CA LEU A 66 5.40 -3.84 12.50
C LEU A 66 4.57 -2.62 12.09
N MET A 67 3.77 -2.10 13.02
CA MET A 67 2.98 -0.89 12.81
C MET A 67 3.88 0.34 12.61
N ALA A 68 4.99 0.44 13.35
CA ALA A 68 5.96 1.52 13.14
C ALA A 68 6.69 1.38 11.80
N LEU A 69 7.01 0.15 11.37
CA LEU A 69 7.69 -0.09 10.10
C LEU A 69 6.78 0.12 8.89
N SER A 70 5.46 -0.03 9.02
CA SER A 70 4.53 0.17 7.90
C SER A 70 4.61 1.60 7.35
N ILE A 71 4.93 2.58 8.18
CA ILE A 71 5.05 3.99 7.75
C ILE A 71 6.17 4.21 6.73
N ILE A 72 7.18 3.34 6.67
CA ILE A 72 8.31 3.50 5.74
C ILE A 72 7.83 3.45 4.27
N PRO A 73 7.07 2.42 3.83
CA PRO A 73 6.48 2.43 2.51
C PRO A 73 5.63 3.67 2.21
N GLN A 74 4.88 4.16 3.20
CA GLN A 74 4.08 5.38 3.05
C GLN A 74 4.99 6.60 2.82
N LEU A 75 6.05 6.78 3.60
CA LEU A 75 6.98 7.90 3.48
C LEU A 75 7.77 7.88 2.16
N ILE A 76 8.16 6.70 1.66
CA ILE A 76 8.83 6.55 0.37
C ILE A 76 7.86 6.89 -0.78
N GLY A 77 6.57 6.54 -0.64
CA GLY A 77 5.53 6.92 -1.60
C GLY A 77 5.22 8.43 -1.62
N VAL A 78 5.61 9.19 -0.60
CA VAL A 78 5.10 10.56 -0.35
C VAL A 78 5.77 11.70 -1.14
N PRO A 79 6.87 11.55 -1.90
CA PRO A 79 7.23 12.59 -2.89
C PRO A 79 7.58 12.02 -4.27
N CYS A 80 6.59 12.00 -5.17
CA CYS A 80 6.78 11.97 -6.63
C CYS A 80 6.29 13.28 -7.29
N ILE A 81 6.28 14.39 -6.54
CA ILE A 81 5.98 15.75 -7.02
C ILE A 81 7.19 16.63 -6.76
#